data_AF-A0A7C3L8B7-F1
#
_entry.id   AF-A0A7C3L8B7-F1
#
_cell.length_a   1.000
_cell.length_b   1.000
_cell.length_c   1.000
_cell.angle_alpha   90.00
_cell.angle_beta   90.00
_cell.angle_gamma   90.00
#
_symmetry.space_group_name_H-M   'P 1'
#
loop_
_entity.id
_entity.type
_entity.pdbx_description
1 polymer ?
#
loop_
_entity_poly.entity_id
_entity_poly.type
_entity_poly.pdbx_seq_one_letter_code
_entity_poly.pdbx_strand_id
1 'polypeptide(L)' 'MDIEDTMKDLERIFQNKLMLTKKEVSKVINRSQSSLNRDIANGIGIEYKKVGGKVLYPIRSVAKWVSMTRKT' A
#
# COMPACT_ATOMS: atom_id res chain seq x y z
N MET A 1 -16.41 4.78 -2.82
CA MET A 1 -15.68 3.50 -2.97
C MET A 1 -15.25 3.07 -1.59
N ASP A 2 -15.85 2.01 -1.09
CA ASP A 2 -15.59 1.50 0.24
C ASP A 2 -14.25 0.76 0.28
N ILE A 3 -13.71 0.62 1.50
CA ILE A 3 -12.44 -0.07 1.72
C ILE A 3 -12.52 -1.52 1.20
N GLU A 4 -13.69 -2.15 1.35
CA GLU A 4 -13.94 -3.52 0.90
C GLU A 4 -13.88 -3.68 -0.61
N ASP A 5 -14.43 -2.73 -1.38
CA ASP A 5 -14.31 -2.75 -2.84
C ASP A 5 -12.86 -2.61 -3.28
N THR A 6 -12.15 -1.65 -2.67
CA THR A 6 -10.73 -1.42 -2.95
C THR A 6 -9.89 -2.64 -2.58
N MET A 7 -10.22 -3.31 -1.48
CA MET A 7 -9.55 -4.52 -1.04
C MET A 7 -9.78 -5.68 -2.02
N LYS A 8 -11.03 -5.89 -2.46
CA LYS A 8 -11.36 -6.91 -3.48
C LYS A 8 -10.61 -6.65 -4.78
N ASP A 9 -10.53 -5.40 -5.22
CA ASP A 9 -9.77 -5.03 -6.43
C ASP A 9 -8.28 -5.37 -6.28
N LEU A 10 -7.68 -5.01 -5.12
CA LEU A 10 -6.29 -5.33 -4.85
C LEU A 10 -6.03 -6.82 -4.71
N GLU A 11 -6.93 -7.58 -4.08
CA GLU A 11 -6.82 -9.04 -3.99
C GLU A 11 -6.94 -9.71 -5.36
N ARG A 12 -7.78 -9.17 -6.26
CA ARG A 12 -7.90 -9.65 -7.62
C ARG A 12 -6.63 -9.39 -8.45
N ILE A 13 -6.00 -8.24 -8.25
CA ILE A 13 -4.75 -7.87 -8.93
C ILE A 13 -3.55 -8.64 -8.36
N PHE A 14 -3.48 -8.81 -7.04
CA PHE A 14 -2.38 -9.44 -6.31
C PHE A 14 -2.82 -10.75 -5.67
N GLN A 15 -3.29 -11.68 -6.49
CA GLN A 15 -3.80 -12.98 -6.05
C GLN A 15 -2.83 -13.66 -5.07
N ASN A 16 -3.37 -14.14 -3.95
CA ASN A 16 -2.65 -14.84 -2.87
C ASN A 16 -1.54 -14.04 -2.16
N LYS A 17 -1.47 -12.71 -2.31
CA LYS A 17 -0.51 -11.87 -1.56
C LYS A 17 -1.18 -11.19 -0.37
N LEU A 18 -0.67 -11.43 0.84
CA LEU A 18 -1.09 -10.68 2.03
C LEU A 18 -0.33 -9.36 2.20
N MET A 19 0.85 -9.26 1.60
CA MET A 19 1.71 -8.07 1.67
C MET A 19 2.26 -7.72 0.30
N LEU A 20 2.36 -6.42 0.05
CA LEU A 20 2.88 -5.83 -1.17
C LEU A 20 4.27 -5.25 -0.94
N THR A 21 5.11 -5.37 -1.95
CA THR A 21 6.39 -4.68 -2.01
C THR A 21 6.18 -3.19 -2.30
N LYS A 22 7.19 -2.38 -1.96
CA LYS A 22 7.23 -0.95 -2.32
C LYS A 22 7.00 -0.68 -3.81
N LYS A 23 7.51 -1.54 -4.68
CA LYS A 23 7.31 -1.45 -6.14
C LYS A 23 5.85 -1.67 -6.52
N GLU A 24 5.17 -2.62 -5.90
CA GLU A 24 3.75 -2.88 -6.15
C GLU A 24 2.89 -1.74 -5.62
N VAL A 25 3.14 -1.29 -4.38
CA VAL A 25 2.44 -0.14 -3.80
C VAL A 25 2.61 1.12 -4.66
N SER A 26 3.82 1.39 -5.16
CA SER A 26 4.08 2.54 -6.03
C SER A 26 3.20 2.55 -7.28
N LYS A 27 2.89 1.37 -7.85
CA LYS A 27 1.99 1.23 -8.99
C LYS A 27 0.53 1.43 -8.59
N VAL A 28 0.12 0.91 -7.45
CA VAL A 28 -1.26 1.01 -6.94
C VAL A 28 -1.64 2.47 -6.66
N ILE A 29 -0.78 3.20 -5.97
CA ILE A 29 -1.09 4.57 -5.52
C ILE A 29 -0.59 5.65 -6.48
N ASN A 30 0.02 5.24 -7.61
CA ASN A 30 0.64 6.12 -8.59
C ASN A 30 1.61 7.16 -7.98
N ARG A 31 2.46 6.72 -7.04
CA ARG A 31 3.51 7.57 -6.43
C ARG A 31 4.87 6.90 -6.61
N SER A 32 5.92 7.69 -6.73
CA SER A 32 7.28 7.16 -6.85
C SER A 32 7.71 6.39 -5.60
N GLN A 33 8.59 5.40 -5.78
CA GLN A 33 9.18 4.68 -4.64
C GLN A 33 10.00 5.60 -3.72
N SER A 34 10.57 6.68 -4.28
CA SER A 34 11.29 7.70 -3.52
C SER A 34 10.36 8.47 -2.57
N SER A 35 9.14 8.77 -3.01
CA SER A 35 8.12 9.35 -2.13
C SER A 35 7.74 8.40 -1.00
N LEU A 36 7.55 7.11 -1.30
CA LEU A 36 7.31 6.09 -0.26
C LEU A 36 8.48 5.99 0.73
N ASN A 37 9.73 6.09 0.27
CA ASN A 37 10.91 6.12 1.16
C ASN A 37 10.90 7.34 2.07
N ARG A 38 10.50 8.50 1.55
CA ARG A 38 10.39 9.73 2.31
C ARG A 38 9.28 9.61 3.37
N ASP A 39 8.13 9.05 3.00
CA ASP A 39 7.02 8.79 3.93
C ASP A 39 7.50 7.89 5.09
N ILE A 40 8.20 6.79 4.78
CA ILE A 40 8.81 5.90 5.78
C ILE A 40 9.79 6.64 6.70
N ALA A 41 10.69 7.44 6.11
CA ALA A 41 11.73 8.16 6.86
C ALA A 41 11.12 9.21 7.82
N ASN A 42 10.03 9.82 7.41
CA ASN A 42 9.28 10.80 8.21
C ASN A 42 8.28 10.14 9.18
N GLY A 43 8.14 8.80 9.15
CA GLY A 43 7.18 8.09 10.00
C GLY A 43 5.71 8.34 9.65
N ILE A 44 5.43 8.72 8.40
CA ILE A 44 4.08 9.02 7.90
C ILE A 44 3.68 8.06 6.77
N GLY A 45 2.42 8.13 6.32
CA GLY A 45 1.96 7.42 5.14
C GLY A 45 1.33 6.06 5.44
N ILE A 46 1.52 5.10 4.53
CA ILE A 46 0.92 3.77 4.60
C ILE A 46 1.66 2.94 5.66
N GLU A 47 0.91 2.28 6.54
CA GLU A 47 1.49 1.32 7.48
C GLU A 47 2.27 0.22 6.75
N TYR A 48 3.44 -0.10 7.29
CA TYR A 48 4.35 -1.08 6.71
C TYR A 48 4.94 -1.98 7.81
N LYS A 49 5.50 -3.11 7.39
CA LYS A 49 6.25 -4.04 8.23
C LYS A 49 7.63 -4.28 7.61
N LYS A 50 8.65 -4.42 8.47
CA LYS A 50 9.99 -4.84 8.07
C LYS A 50 10.12 -6.34 8.29
N VAL A 51 10.29 -7.11 7.21
CA VAL A 51 10.43 -8.58 7.24
C VAL A 51 11.68 -8.95 6.46
N GLY A 52 12.66 -9.57 7.13
CA GLY A 52 13.93 -9.97 6.49
C GLY A 52 14.66 -8.82 5.78
N GLY A 53 14.72 -7.64 6.41
CA GLY A 53 15.35 -6.44 5.83
C GLY A 53 14.55 -5.75 4.72
N LYS A 54 13.39 -6.30 4.32
CA LYS A 54 12.53 -5.72 3.29
C LYS A 54 11.35 -4.98 3.92
N VAL A 55 10.98 -3.85 3.32
CA VAL A 55 9.74 -3.13 3.65
C VAL A 55 8.59 -3.70 2.84
N LEU A 56 7.59 -4.22 3.54
CA LEU A 56 6.37 -4.77 2.97
C LEU A 56 5.15 -4.05 3.54
N TYR A 57 4.11 -3.91 2.73
CA TYR A 57 2.89 -3.20 3.08
C TYR A 57 1.74 -4.20 3.12
N PRO A 58 1.05 -4.39 4.25
CA PRO A 58 -0.15 -5.23 4.27
C PRO A 58 -1.17 -4.73 3.25
N ILE A 59 -1.78 -5.64 2.47
CA ILE A 59 -2.80 -5.26 1.45
C ILE A 59 -3.89 -4.39 2.07
N ARG A 60 -4.35 -4.75 3.27
CA ARG A 60 -5.41 -4.04 3.98
C ARG A 60 -5.02 -2.58 4.30
N SER A 61 -3.78 -2.34 4.70
CA SER A 61 -3.28 -0.99 4.99
C SER A 61 -3.21 -0.15 3.70
N VAL A 62 -2.81 -0.76 2.58
CA VAL A 62 -2.81 -0.11 1.26
C VAL A 62 -4.24 0.22 0.82
N ALA A 63 -5.18 -0.73 0.93
CA ALA A 63 -6.58 -0.53 0.58
C ALA A 63 -7.21 0.62 1.38
N LYS A 64 -6.96 0.64 2.70
CA LYS A 64 -7.41 1.71 3.60
C LYS A 64 -6.88 3.07 3.14
N TRP A 65 -5.58 3.16 2.84
CA TRP A 65 -4.98 4.41 2.36
C TRP A 65 -5.59 4.90 1.05
N VAL A 66 -5.72 4.01 0.06
CA VAL A 66 -6.31 4.34 -1.24
C VAL A 66 -7.74 4.86 -1.07
N SER A 67 -8.55 4.18 -0.26
CA SER A 67 -9.93 4.61 0.02
C SER A 67 -9.99 5.99 0.69
N MET A 68 -9.06 6.30 1.62
CA MET A 68 -8.98 7.63 2.24
C MET A 68 -8.60 8.71 1.22
N THR A 69 -7.58 8.47 0.40
CA THR A 69 -7.08 9.48 -0.57
C THR A 69 -8.03 9.75 -1.74
N ARG A 70 -8.91 8.80 -2.09
CA ARG A 70 -9.91 8.98 -3.17
C ARG A 70 -11.20 9.66 -2.72
N LYS A 71 -11.40 9.84 -1.41
CA LYS A 71 -12.54 10.58 -0.85
C LYS A 71 -12.28 12.09 -0.75
N THR A 72 -11.05 12.53 -1.00
CA THR A 72 -10.65 13.95 -1.05
C THR A 72 -10.60 14.39 -2.50
#